data_AF-A0AA51R223-F1
#
_entry.id   AF-A0AA51R223-F1
#
_cell.length_a   1.000
_cell.length_b   1.000
_cell.length_c   1.000
_cell.angle_alpha   90.00
_cell.angle_beta   90.00
_cell.angle_gamma   90.00
#
_symmetry.space_group_name_H-M   'P 1'
#
loop_
_entity.id
_entity.type
_entity.pdbx_description
1 polymer ?
#
loop_
_entity_poly.entity_id
_entity_poly.type
_entity_poly.pdbx_seq_one_letter_code
_entity_poly.pdbx_strand_id
1 'polypeptide(L)'
;MSIHHGGTVALKPISEVAKFQKNLIPANIPEVYALKPIFENVAREENIRNGVIAFRDFIYLFFDRLISDGHLFAKPPKKPKSMTDYPFLHNVTNLLVDIGYHSKLAENGDSLLITEIPLFTASVDENGKRTKPKIPASNQIECLRFLALCGFDFTGIDLEAKTLSISEVQLLEVSYPNNPILLTGLKAMSIADIELRRGRRYWNDNNLLRCDYRLLKAEDTDILHVLKDFLHPLPEKIQKFALKLHQRYTDMEMTCVMNAVRAGVRGFVYLWMT
;
A
#
# COMPACT_ATOMS: atom_id res chain seq x y z
N MET A 1 2.37 -37.89 -0.16
CA MET A 1 0.90 -37.87 -0.38
C MET A 1 0.41 -36.44 -0.20
N SER A 2 0.01 -35.79 -1.30
CA SER A 2 -0.44 -34.40 -1.31
C SER A 2 -1.93 -34.35 -0.94
N ILE A 3 -2.26 -33.69 0.17
CA ILE A 3 -3.63 -33.47 0.60
C ILE A 3 -4.01 -32.05 0.13
N HIS A 4 -4.32 -31.90 -1.15
CA HIS A 4 -5.07 -30.73 -1.62
C HIS A 4 -6.55 -30.97 -1.30
N HIS A 5 -7.01 -30.48 -0.15
CA HIS A 5 -8.45 -30.33 0.10
C HIS A 5 -8.99 -29.21 -0.78
N GLY A 6 -9.59 -29.60 -1.91
CA GLY A 6 -10.33 -28.75 -2.84
C GLY A 6 -11.67 -28.31 -2.28
N GLY A 7 -11.66 -27.58 -1.16
CA GLY A 7 -12.82 -26.81 -0.72
C GLY A 7 -12.97 -25.56 -1.58
N THR A 8 -14.21 -25.17 -1.92
CA THR A 8 -14.49 -23.88 -2.54
C THR A 8 -14.10 -22.78 -1.55
N VAL A 9 -13.11 -21.96 -1.90
CA VAL A 9 -12.72 -20.81 -1.07
C VAL A 9 -13.87 -19.80 -1.11
N ALA A 10 -14.55 -19.62 0.03
CA ALA A 10 -15.57 -18.58 0.18
C ALA A 10 -14.87 -17.21 0.29
N LEU A 11 -15.09 -16.37 -0.72
CA LEU A 11 -14.54 -15.01 -0.74
C LEU A 11 -15.31 -14.13 0.25
N LYS A 12 -14.61 -13.49 1.19
CA LYS A 12 -15.23 -12.48 2.06
C LYS A 12 -15.63 -11.27 1.24
N PRO A 13 -16.75 -10.59 1.49
CA PRO A 13 -17.10 -9.33 0.83
C PRO A 13 -15.95 -8.32 0.85
N ILE A 14 -15.79 -7.51 -0.21
CA ILE A 14 -14.70 -6.52 -0.27
C ILE A 14 -14.77 -5.54 0.89
N SER A 15 -15.98 -5.21 1.36
CA SER A 15 -16.20 -4.35 2.52
C SER A 15 -15.64 -4.95 3.81
N GLU A 16 -15.70 -6.27 3.99
CA GLU A 16 -15.06 -6.93 5.14
C GLU A 16 -13.54 -6.93 5.03
N VAL A 17 -13.01 -7.16 3.83
CA VAL A 17 -11.56 -7.07 3.58
C VAL A 17 -11.06 -5.65 3.82
N ALA A 18 -11.80 -4.64 3.36
CA ALA A 18 -11.50 -3.23 3.56
C ALA A 18 -11.53 -2.85 5.05
N LYS A 19 -12.56 -3.26 5.81
CA LYS A 19 -12.62 -3.07 7.27
C LYS A 19 -11.42 -3.68 7.98
N PHE A 20 -11.04 -4.90 7.59
CA PHE A 20 -9.87 -5.56 8.17
C PHE A 20 -8.59 -4.79 7.87
N GLN A 21 -8.35 -4.40 6.62
CA GLN A 21 -7.14 -3.65 6.23
C GLN A 21 -7.09 -2.25 6.86
N LYS A 22 -8.24 -1.56 6.96
CA LYS A 22 -8.37 -0.26 7.63
C LYS A 22 -7.89 -0.31 9.08
N ASN A 23 -8.18 -1.41 9.78
CA ASN A 23 -7.73 -1.61 11.17
C ASN A 23 -6.22 -1.87 11.30
N LEU A 24 -5.51 -2.16 10.20
CA LEU A 24 -4.06 -2.40 10.22
C LEU A 24 -3.24 -1.13 9.94
N ILE A 25 -3.90 0.00 9.68
CA ILE A 25 -3.23 1.30 9.50
C ILE A 25 -2.65 1.75 10.85
N PRO A 26 -1.36 2.13 10.93
CA PRO A 26 -0.77 2.67 12.14
C PRO A 26 -1.56 3.88 12.65
N ALA A 27 -2.10 3.77 13.86
CA ALA A 27 -2.80 4.88 14.51
C ALA A 27 -1.84 6.04 14.83
N ASN A 28 -0.62 5.70 15.27
CA ASN A 28 0.36 6.67 15.72
C ASN A 28 1.54 6.71 14.74
N ILE A 29 1.64 7.80 13.97
CA ILE A 29 2.84 8.12 13.19
C ILE A 29 3.57 9.22 13.97
N PRO A 30 4.83 9.00 14.42
CA PRO A 30 5.61 10.02 15.09
C PRO A 30 5.78 11.26 14.21
N GLU A 31 5.67 12.45 14.81
CA GLU A 31 5.86 13.73 14.11
C GLU A 31 7.29 13.88 13.57
N VAL A 32 8.27 13.27 14.27
CA VAL A 32 9.68 13.37 13.94
C VAL A 32 10.32 11.98 13.95
N TYR A 33 11.01 11.66 12.85
CA TYR A 33 11.88 10.48 12.71
C TYR A 33 12.86 10.70 11.55
N ALA A 34 14.10 10.25 11.69
CA ALA A 34 15.10 10.37 10.63
C ALA A 34 14.69 9.57 9.38
N LEU A 35 14.78 10.19 8.20
CA LEU A 35 14.47 9.54 6.93
C LEU A 35 15.73 8.89 6.33
N LYS A 36 15.54 7.80 5.58
CA LYS A 36 16.62 7.23 4.77
C LYS A 36 17.09 8.24 3.71
N PRO A 37 18.39 8.27 3.36
CA PRO A 37 18.94 9.17 2.34
C PRO A 37 18.26 9.09 0.97
N ILE A 38 17.66 7.94 0.62
CA ILE A 38 16.95 7.75 -0.65
C ILE A 38 15.79 8.73 -0.88
N PHE A 39 15.29 9.38 0.18
CA PHE A 39 14.18 10.33 0.10
C PHE A 39 14.61 11.79 0.00
N GLU A 40 15.91 12.09 0.05
CA GLU A 40 16.43 13.48 -0.01
C GLU A 40 16.01 14.22 -1.28
N ASN A 41 15.87 13.50 -2.40
CA ASN A 41 15.45 14.05 -3.69
C ASN A 41 13.93 14.16 -3.87
N VAL A 42 13.13 13.74 -2.87
CA VAL A 42 11.66 13.82 -2.95
C VAL A 42 11.16 15.19 -2.53
N ALA A 43 11.49 15.58 -1.30
CA ALA A 43 11.16 16.87 -0.70
C ALA A 43 11.96 17.04 0.61
N ARG A 44 11.80 18.19 1.28
CA ARG A 44 12.30 18.37 2.65
C ARG A 44 11.68 17.34 3.59
N GLU A 45 12.43 16.89 4.60
CA GLU A 45 11.96 15.82 5.50
C GLU A 45 10.62 16.14 6.17
N GLU A 46 10.42 17.39 6.59
CA GLU A 46 9.16 17.86 7.17
C GLU A 46 7.97 17.67 6.21
N ASN A 47 8.15 18.02 4.93
CA ASN A 47 7.11 17.84 3.92
C ASN A 47 6.83 16.36 3.65
N ILE A 48 7.84 15.50 3.73
CA ILE A 48 7.66 14.06 3.60
C ILE A 48 6.85 13.51 4.79
N ARG A 49 7.20 13.89 6.03
CA ARG A 49 6.46 13.45 7.23
C ARG A 49 5.01 13.93 7.21
N ASN A 50 4.79 15.20 6.90
CA ASN A 50 3.44 15.77 6.75
C ASN A 50 2.67 15.11 5.59
N GLY A 51 3.36 14.84 4.48
CA GLY A 51 2.78 14.11 3.35
C GLY A 51 2.38 12.68 3.71
N VAL A 52 3.18 11.97 4.51
CA VAL A 52 2.87 10.61 5.00
C VAL A 52 1.63 10.62 5.90
N ILE A 53 1.47 11.63 6.76
CA ILE A 53 0.27 11.82 7.57
C ILE A 53 -0.94 12.06 6.67
N ALA A 54 -0.84 12.98 5.70
CA ALA A 54 -1.90 13.24 4.73
C ALA A 54 -2.26 12.00 3.90
N PHE A 55 -1.26 11.19 3.53
CA PHE A 55 -1.45 9.93 2.83
C PHE A 55 -2.17 8.89 3.70
N ARG A 56 -1.83 8.78 4.99
CA ARG A 56 -2.55 7.91 5.95
C ARG A 56 -4.03 8.29 6.00
N ASP A 57 -4.34 9.58 6.07
CA ASP A 57 -5.72 10.07 6.15
C ASP A 57 -6.48 9.76 4.85
N PHE A 58 -5.82 9.87 3.70
CA PHE A 58 -6.37 9.36 2.44
C PHE A 58 -6.58 7.85 2.44
N ILE A 59 -5.68 7.05 2.99
CA ILE A 59 -5.87 5.59 3.05
C ILE A 59 -7.10 5.24 3.90
N TYR A 60 -7.37 5.99 4.99
CA TYR A 60 -8.63 5.85 5.73
C TYR A 60 -9.85 6.14 4.84
N LEU A 61 -9.85 7.26 4.11
CA LEU A 61 -10.91 7.61 3.15
C LEU A 61 -11.07 6.55 2.04
N PHE A 62 -9.96 6.08 1.48
CA PHE A 62 -9.91 5.04 0.46
C PHE A 62 -10.63 3.77 0.93
N PHE A 63 -10.36 3.33 2.17
CA PHE A 63 -11.07 2.18 2.73
C PHE A 63 -12.53 2.47 3.05
N ASP A 64 -12.88 3.68 3.48
CA ASP A 64 -14.28 4.07 3.65
C ASP A 64 -15.05 3.99 2.33
N ARG A 65 -14.45 4.47 1.24
CA ARG A 65 -15.00 4.33 -0.12
C ARG A 65 -15.08 2.88 -0.59
N LEU A 66 -14.11 2.03 -0.25
CA LEU A 66 -14.20 0.59 -0.54
C LEU A 66 -15.33 -0.09 0.26
N ILE A 67 -15.58 0.35 1.48
CA ILE A 67 -16.65 -0.20 2.33
C ILE A 67 -18.02 0.18 1.78
N SER A 68 -18.23 1.42 1.34
CA SER A 68 -19.49 1.89 0.76
C SER A 68 -19.68 1.43 -0.69
N ASP A 69 -18.71 1.76 -1.54
CA ASP A 69 -18.86 1.78 -2.99
C ASP A 69 -18.06 0.67 -3.68
N GLY A 70 -17.25 -0.09 -2.93
CA GLY A 70 -16.37 -1.12 -3.48
C GLY A 70 -17.10 -2.22 -4.26
N HIS A 71 -18.38 -2.45 -3.98
CA HIS A 71 -19.23 -3.39 -4.72
C HIS A 71 -19.47 -2.98 -6.19
N LEU A 72 -19.33 -1.68 -6.52
CA LEU A 72 -19.47 -1.17 -7.88
C LEU A 72 -18.25 -1.50 -8.75
N PHE A 73 -17.08 -1.68 -8.13
CA PHE A 73 -15.80 -1.85 -8.81
C PHE A 73 -15.26 -3.27 -8.69
N ALA A 74 -15.31 -3.85 -7.50
CA ALA A 74 -14.69 -5.13 -7.20
C ALA A 74 -15.62 -6.30 -7.51
N LYS A 75 -15.47 -6.86 -8.71
CA LYS A 75 -16.11 -8.11 -9.07
C LYS A 75 -15.34 -9.29 -8.46
N PRO A 76 -16.02 -10.23 -7.77
CA PRO A 76 -15.37 -11.40 -7.21
C PRO A 76 -14.75 -12.26 -8.34
N PRO A 77 -13.50 -12.75 -8.18
CA PRO A 77 -12.92 -13.64 -9.16
C PRO A 77 -13.70 -14.96 -9.27
N LYS A 78 -13.77 -15.52 -10.49
CA LYS A 78 -14.45 -16.81 -10.73
C LYS A 78 -13.82 -17.98 -9.95
N LYS A 79 -12.53 -17.89 -9.63
CA LYS A 79 -11.75 -18.90 -8.89
C LYS A 79 -10.80 -18.19 -7.91
N PRO A 80 -11.27 -17.79 -6.73
CA PRO A 80 -10.43 -17.10 -5.75
C PRO A 80 -9.32 -18.04 -5.25
N LYS A 81 -8.08 -17.54 -5.22
CA LYS A 81 -6.93 -18.25 -4.66
C LYS A 81 -6.87 -18.15 -3.13
N SER A 82 -7.52 -17.13 -2.55
CA SER A 82 -7.62 -16.90 -1.10
C SER A 82 -8.93 -16.17 -0.77
N MET A 83 -9.28 -16.13 0.52
CA MET A 83 -10.45 -15.40 1.02
C MET A 83 -10.37 -13.87 0.80
N THR A 84 -9.19 -13.36 0.43
CA THR A 84 -8.88 -11.94 0.24
C THR A 84 -8.41 -11.63 -1.18
N ASP A 85 -8.58 -12.57 -2.13
CA ASP A 85 -8.14 -12.45 -3.52
C ASP A 85 -9.05 -11.48 -4.29
N TYR A 86 -8.73 -10.19 -4.17
CA TYR A 86 -9.41 -9.09 -4.86
C TYR A 86 -8.49 -8.48 -5.91
N PRO A 87 -8.59 -8.92 -7.18
CA PRO A 87 -7.79 -8.36 -8.28
C PRO A 87 -7.92 -6.84 -8.39
N PHE A 88 -9.11 -6.29 -8.14
CA PHE A 88 -9.34 -4.85 -8.12
C PHE A 88 -8.43 -4.14 -7.11
N LEU A 89 -8.37 -4.62 -5.86
CA LEU A 89 -7.54 -4.04 -4.80
C LEU A 89 -6.04 -4.12 -5.15
N HIS A 90 -5.62 -5.24 -5.75
CA HIS A 90 -4.25 -5.38 -6.24
C HIS A 90 -3.94 -4.38 -7.36
N ASN A 91 -4.87 -4.21 -8.30
CA ASN A 91 -4.70 -3.32 -9.46
C ASN A 91 -4.60 -1.86 -9.03
N VAL A 92 -5.52 -1.38 -8.17
CA VAL A 92 -5.49 0.01 -7.69
C VAL A 92 -4.26 0.30 -6.83
N THR A 93 -3.79 -0.68 -6.04
CA THR A 93 -2.56 -0.54 -5.26
C THR A 93 -1.34 -0.39 -6.17
N ASN A 94 -1.20 -1.25 -7.19
CA ASN A 94 -0.10 -1.13 -8.14
C ASN A 94 -0.18 0.19 -8.93
N LEU A 95 -1.38 0.62 -9.31
CA LEU A 95 -1.58 1.89 -9.99
C LEU A 95 -1.13 3.07 -9.13
N LEU A 96 -1.48 3.09 -7.84
CA LEU A 96 -0.99 4.12 -6.91
C LEU A 96 0.53 4.10 -6.77
N VAL A 97 1.14 2.91 -6.65
CA VAL A 97 2.61 2.76 -6.61
C VAL A 97 3.23 3.33 -7.88
N ASP A 98 2.69 2.99 -9.05
CA ASP A 98 3.22 3.44 -10.33
C ASP A 98 3.11 4.97 -10.48
N ILE A 99 1.96 5.55 -10.09
CA ILE A 99 1.76 7.01 -10.05
C ILE A 99 2.81 7.67 -9.16
N GLY A 100 2.99 7.20 -7.92
CA GLY A 100 3.93 7.82 -6.99
C GLY A 100 5.40 7.63 -7.38
N TYR A 101 5.77 6.43 -7.82
CA TYR A 101 7.16 6.08 -8.12
C TYR A 101 7.67 6.73 -9.40
N HIS A 102 6.88 6.68 -10.48
CA HIS A 102 7.33 7.13 -11.81
C HIS A 102 7.07 8.59 -12.13
N SER A 103 6.22 9.27 -11.36
CA SER A 103 5.98 10.71 -11.54
C SER A 103 7.18 11.56 -11.13
N LYS A 104 7.16 12.84 -11.51
CA LYS A 104 7.94 13.91 -10.89
C LYS A 104 6.98 14.81 -10.11
N LEU A 105 7.37 15.24 -8.92
CA LEU A 105 6.60 16.25 -8.20
C LEU A 105 6.79 17.59 -8.93
N ALA A 106 5.70 18.29 -9.20
CA ALA A 106 5.76 19.64 -9.76
C ALA A 106 6.51 20.58 -8.80
N GLU A 107 7.09 21.67 -9.32
CA GLU A 107 7.91 22.59 -8.52
C GLU A 107 7.13 23.25 -7.37
N ASN A 108 5.84 23.49 -7.56
CA ASN A 108 4.93 23.99 -6.52
C ASN A 108 4.49 22.91 -5.51
N GLY A 109 4.71 21.63 -5.81
CA GLY A 109 4.28 20.51 -4.98
C GLY A 109 2.81 20.10 -5.14
N ASP A 110 2.06 20.75 -6.02
CA ASP A 110 0.60 20.59 -6.09
C ASP A 110 0.14 19.44 -6.99
N SER A 111 1.04 18.91 -7.83
CA SER A 111 0.74 17.82 -8.75
C SER A 111 1.91 16.87 -8.97
N LEU A 112 1.57 15.65 -9.42
CA LEU A 112 2.49 14.64 -9.90
C LEU A 112 2.41 14.59 -11.43
N LEU A 113 3.54 14.86 -12.07
CA LEU A 113 3.69 14.93 -13.52
C LEU A 113 4.26 13.61 -14.04
N ILE A 114 3.55 12.96 -14.96
CA ILE A 114 3.93 11.68 -15.56
C ILE A 114 4.15 11.91 -17.05
N THR A 115 5.42 12.06 -17.44
CA THR A 115 5.86 12.38 -18.82
C THR A 115 6.05 11.14 -19.69
N GLU A 116 6.41 10.03 -19.06
CA GLU A 116 6.35 8.73 -19.69
C GLU A 116 5.32 7.98 -18.89
N ILE A 117 4.21 7.63 -19.53
CA ILE A 117 3.29 6.66 -18.95
C ILE A 117 4.15 5.42 -18.77
N PRO A 118 4.48 5.01 -17.53
CA PRO A 118 4.89 3.64 -17.36
C PRO A 118 3.65 2.93 -17.85
N LEU A 119 3.70 2.28 -19.02
CA LEU A 119 2.69 1.31 -19.43
C LEU A 119 2.37 0.57 -18.13
N PHE A 120 1.21 0.77 -17.49
CA PHE A 120 1.00 0.78 -16.01
C PHE A 120 1.26 -0.56 -15.26
N THR A 121 2.23 -1.33 -15.77
CA THR A 121 2.12 -2.75 -16.03
C THR A 121 3.22 -3.39 -16.94
N ALA A 122 4.06 -2.66 -17.68
CA ALA A 122 5.15 -3.26 -18.46
C ALA A 122 6.32 -3.58 -17.51
N SER A 123 6.39 -4.82 -17.04
CA SER A 123 7.61 -5.28 -16.38
C SER A 123 8.73 -5.31 -17.40
N VAL A 124 9.85 -4.68 -17.05
CA VAL A 124 11.13 -5.00 -17.67
C VAL A 124 11.57 -6.32 -17.03
N ASP A 125 11.73 -7.37 -17.84
CA ASP A 125 12.30 -8.61 -17.31
C ASP A 125 13.78 -8.39 -16.90
N GLU A 126 14.38 -9.38 -16.24
CA GLU A 126 15.78 -9.33 -15.82
C GLU A 126 16.79 -9.09 -16.98
N ASN A 127 16.34 -9.19 -18.22
CA ASN A 127 17.11 -9.00 -19.45
C ASN A 127 16.80 -7.66 -20.16
N GLY A 128 16.05 -6.75 -19.54
CA GLY A 128 15.78 -5.44 -20.13
C GLY A 128 14.60 -5.43 -21.12
N LYS A 129 13.86 -6.53 -21.29
CA LYS A 129 12.77 -6.63 -22.27
C LYS A 129 11.45 -6.15 -21.68
N ARG A 130 10.80 -5.21 -22.37
CA ARG A 130 9.43 -4.74 -22.03
C ARG A 130 8.43 -5.89 -22.24
N THR A 131 7.83 -6.37 -21.16
CA THR A 131 6.76 -7.38 -21.18
C THR A 131 5.38 -6.72 -21.16
N LYS A 132 4.35 -7.45 -21.61
CA LYS A 132 2.97 -6.95 -21.70
C LYS A 132 2.44 -6.45 -20.37
N PRO A 133 1.48 -5.52 -20.40
CA PRO A 133 0.75 -5.11 -19.23
C PRO A 133 0.23 -6.26 -18.33
N LYS A 134 0.66 -6.34 -17.06
CA LYS A 134 0.05 -7.17 -16.01
C LYS A 134 -1.45 -6.90 -15.76
N ILE A 135 -1.97 -5.71 -16.11
CA ILE A 135 -3.36 -5.26 -15.87
C ILE A 135 -3.98 -4.80 -17.20
N PRO A 136 -5.14 -5.33 -17.61
CA PRO A 136 -5.87 -4.85 -18.80
C PRO A 136 -6.20 -3.35 -18.73
N ALA A 137 -6.19 -2.66 -19.88
CA ALA A 137 -6.48 -1.22 -19.95
C ALA A 137 -7.85 -0.82 -19.37
N SER A 138 -8.87 -1.67 -19.54
CA SER A 138 -10.20 -1.48 -18.94
C SER A 138 -10.15 -1.44 -17.40
N ASN A 139 -9.32 -2.29 -16.80
CA ASN A 139 -9.19 -2.35 -15.34
C ASN A 139 -8.43 -1.12 -14.81
N GLN A 140 -7.55 -0.52 -15.63
CA GLN A 140 -6.83 0.70 -15.26
C GLN A 140 -7.79 1.89 -15.18
N ILE A 141 -8.67 2.07 -16.17
CA ILE A 141 -9.71 3.12 -16.13
C ILE A 141 -10.64 2.94 -14.93
N GLU A 142 -11.09 1.71 -14.63
CA GLU A 142 -11.91 1.46 -13.44
C GLU A 142 -11.18 1.84 -12.14
N CYS A 143 -9.87 1.58 -12.04
CA CYS A 143 -9.07 2.00 -10.88
C CYS A 143 -8.93 3.53 -10.81
N LEU A 144 -8.69 4.21 -11.93
CA LEU A 144 -8.58 5.67 -11.97
C LEU A 144 -9.91 6.34 -11.58
N ARG A 145 -11.05 5.83 -12.07
CA ARG A 145 -12.38 6.30 -11.64
C ARG A 145 -12.58 6.15 -10.14
N PHE A 146 -12.16 5.02 -9.56
CA PHE A 146 -12.23 4.83 -8.12
C PHE A 146 -11.32 5.81 -7.36
N LEU A 147 -10.11 6.06 -7.84
CA LEU A 147 -9.22 7.07 -7.25
C LEU A 147 -9.81 8.49 -7.36
N ALA A 148 -10.50 8.81 -8.46
CA ALA A 148 -11.21 10.06 -8.61
C ALA A 148 -12.36 10.21 -7.60
N LEU A 149 -13.10 9.13 -7.34
CA LEU A 149 -14.08 9.11 -6.23
C LEU A 149 -13.45 9.29 -4.84
N CYS A 150 -12.14 9.01 -4.71
CA CYS A 150 -11.37 9.26 -3.49
C CYS A 150 -10.76 10.67 -3.43
N GLY A 151 -11.02 11.52 -4.44
CA GLY A 151 -10.61 12.93 -4.47
C GLY A 151 -9.36 13.24 -5.30
N PHE A 152 -8.84 12.28 -6.07
CA PHE A 152 -7.81 12.58 -7.06
C PHE A 152 -8.39 13.24 -8.31
N ASP A 153 -7.68 14.23 -8.83
CA ASP A 153 -7.98 14.82 -10.13
C ASP A 153 -6.93 14.35 -11.15
N PHE A 154 -7.40 14.03 -12.35
CA PHE A 154 -6.58 13.52 -13.45
C PHE A 154 -6.76 14.40 -14.69
N THR A 155 -5.69 15.07 -15.12
CA THR A 155 -5.67 15.90 -16.32
C THR A 155 -4.86 15.21 -17.43
N GLY A 156 -5.37 15.25 -18.67
CA GLY A 156 -4.72 14.61 -19.83
C GLY A 156 -5.29 13.23 -20.20
N ILE A 157 -6.28 12.74 -19.45
CA ILE A 157 -7.00 11.48 -19.72
C ILE A 157 -8.52 11.69 -19.67
N ASP A 158 -9.24 11.05 -20.58
CA ASP A 158 -10.69 10.93 -20.49
C ASP A 158 -11.06 9.72 -19.62
N LEU A 159 -11.58 9.99 -18.41
CA LEU A 159 -12.04 8.95 -17.50
C LEU A 159 -13.33 8.28 -17.98
N GLU A 160 -14.13 8.88 -18.85
CA GLU A 160 -15.37 8.29 -19.38
C GLU A 160 -15.11 7.29 -20.52
N ALA A 161 -13.92 7.34 -21.13
CA ALA A 161 -13.50 6.40 -22.15
C ALA A 161 -13.51 4.93 -21.66
N LYS A 162 -13.76 3.99 -22.58
CA LYS A 162 -13.73 2.54 -22.28
C LYS A 162 -12.32 1.98 -22.08
N THR A 163 -11.33 2.66 -22.62
CA THR A 163 -9.93 2.26 -22.60
C THR A 163 -9.08 3.49 -22.36
N LEU A 164 -7.93 3.27 -21.74
CA LEU A 164 -6.95 4.32 -21.50
C LEU A 164 -6.35 4.78 -22.84
N SER A 165 -6.92 5.84 -23.42
CA SER A 165 -6.28 6.64 -24.47
C SER A 165 -5.90 7.97 -23.83
N ILE A 166 -4.63 8.09 -23.45
CA ILE A 166 -4.09 9.39 -23.09
C ILE A 166 -4.07 10.18 -24.40
N SER A 167 -4.60 11.41 -24.36
CA SER A 167 -4.60 12.30 -25.51
C SER A 167 -3.18 12.43 -26.09
N GLU A 168 -3.01 12.91 -27.32
CA GLU A 168 -1.69 13.13 -27.93
C GLU A 168 -0.74 14.00 -27.06
N VAL A 169 -1.28 14.64 -26.01
CA VAL A 169 -0.56 15.31 -24.94
C VAL A 169 0.17 14.28 -24.07
N GLN A 170 1.48 14.21 -24.24
CA GLN A 170 2.44 13.30 -23.61
C GLN A 170 2.59 13.47 -22.08
N LEU A 171 1.58 13.98 -21.37
CA LEU A 171 1.65 14.33 -19.96
C LEU A 171 0.33 13.98 -19.26
N LEU A 172 0.39 13.05 -18.31
CA LEU A 172 -0.66 12.85 -17.32
C LEU A 172 -0.29 13.65 -16.07
N GLU A 173 -1.19 14.52 -15.64
CA GLU A 173 -1.05 15.27 -14.39
C GLU A 173 -2.06 14.71 -13.38
N VAL A 174 -1.56 14.40 -12.18
CA VAL A 174 -2.34 13.89 -11.06
C VAL A 174 -2.26 14.89 -9.92
N SER A 175 -3.40 15.41 -9.48
CA SER A 175 -3.47 16.35 -8.36
C SER A 175 -4.41 15.84 -7.25
N TYR A 176 -4.30 16.44 -6.06
CA TYR A 176 -5.17 16.16 -4.92
C TYR A 176 -5.58 17.50 -4.27
N PRO A 177 -6.59 18.21 -4.82
CA PRO A 177 -6.84 19.62 -4.52
C PRO A 177 -7.10 19.92 -3.03
N ASN A 178 -7.76 19.00 -2.33
CA ASN A 178 -8.13 19.21 -0.93
C ASN A 178 -6.91 19.24 0.02
N ASN A 179 -5.83 18.55 -0.34
CA ASN A 179 -4.61 18.50 0.46
C ASN A 179 -3.40 18.04 -0.38
N PRO A 180 -2.77 18.94 -1.16
CA PRO A 180 -1.77 18.55 -2.15
C PRO A 180 -0.51 17.89 -1.56
N ILE A 181 -0.18 18.16 -0.29
CA ILE A 181 0.98 17.54 0.40
C ILE A 181 0.89 16.00 0.45
N LEU A 182 -0.32 15.44 0.32
CA LEU A 182 -0.55 14.01 0.15
C LEU A 182 0.29 13.42 -0.98
N LEU A 183 0.49 14.15 -2.08
CA LEU A 183 1.24 13.69 -3.24
C LEU A 183 2.72 13.46 -2.91
N THR A 184 3.27 14.26 -2.00
CA THR A 184 4.62 14.05 -1.44
C THR A 184 4.66 12.74 -0.65
N GLY A 185 3.64 12.47 0.16
CA GLY A 185 3.48 11.21 0.88
C GLY A 185 3.34 10.00 -0.03
N LEU A 186 2.46 10.07 -1.03
CA LEU A 186 2.27 9.03 -2.04
C LEU A 186 3.59 8.71 -2.75
N LYS A 187 4.34 9.73 -3.16
CA LYS A 187 5.64 9.56 -3.82
C LYS A 187 6.65 8.85 -2.91
N ALA A 188 6.84 9.33 -1.68
CA ALA A 188 7.76 8.72 -0.72
C ALA A 188 7.38 7.27 -0.37
N MET A 189 6.09 7.02 -0.11
CA MET A 189 5.59 5.67 0.19
C MET A 189 5.74 4.71 -1.00
N SER A 190 5.55 5.20 -2.23
CA SER A 190 5.72 4.38 -3.45
C SER A 190 7.18 4.00 -3.68
N ILE A 191 8.11 4.93 -3.44
CA ILE A 191 9.55 4.63 -3.44
C ILE A 191 9.89 3.56 -2.40
N ALA A 192 9.40 3.72 -1.17
CA ALA A 192 9.64 2.76 -0.09
C ALA A 192 9.10 1.36 -0.42
N ASP A 193 7.91 1.28 -1.03
CA ASP A 193 7.28 0.02 -1.44
C ASP A 193 8.07 -0.69 -2.54
N ILE A 194 8.52 0.04 -3.57
CA ILE A 194 9.37 -0.52 -4.65
C ILE A 194 10.71 -1.02 -4.12
N GLU A 195 11.38 -0.26 -3.26
CA GLU A 195 12.65 -0.67 -2.65
C GLU A 195 12.49 -1.95 -1.83
N LEU A 196 11.40 -2.10 -1.08
CA LEU A 196 11.10 -3.32 -0.35
C LEU A 196 10.87 -4.53 -1.28
N ARG A 197 10.13 -4.34 -2.40
CA ARG A 197 9.89 -5.38 -3.40
C ARG A 197 11.18 -5.83 -4.09
N ARG A 198 12.13 -4.92 -4.32
CA ARG A 198 13.46 -5.23 -4.89
C ARG A 198 14.32 -6.05 -3.92
N GLY A 199 14.31 -5.70 -2.64
CA GLY A 199 15.13 -6.36 -1.63
C GLY A 199 14.64 -7.74 -1.18
N ARG A 200 13.36 -8.09 -1.39
CA ARG A 200 12.78 -9.37 -0.92
C ARG A 200 11.93 -10.05 -1.99
N ARG A 201 12.41 -11.19 -2.49
CA ARG A 201 11.82 -12.00 -3.59
C ARG A 201 10.40 -12.57 -3.30
N TYR A 202 9.86 -12.43 -2.08
CA TYR A 202 8.62 -13.09 -1.63
C TYR A 202 7.74 -12.30 -0.65
N TRP A 203 7.82 -10.96 -0.62
CA TRP A 203 6.95 -10.17 0.26
C TRP A 203 5.76 -9.58 -0.51
N ASN A 204 4.58 -10.18 -0.29
CA ASN A 204 3.31 -9.80 -0.90
C ASN A 204 2.41 -9.04 0.10
N ASP A 205 3.02 -8.13 0.86
CA ASP A 205 2.30 -7.31 1.84
C ASP A 205 1.86 -6.00 1.18
N ASN A 206 0.59 -5.63 1.37
CA ASN A 206 0.02 -4.35 0.94
C ASN A 206 0.57 -3.19 1.80
N ASN A 207 1.88 -2.96 1.80
CA ASN A 207 2.53 -1.99 2.70
C ASN A 207 2.12 -0.55 2.38
N LEU A 208 1.96 -0.23 1.10
CA LEU A 208 1.40 1.06 0.67
C LEU A 208 0.02 1.30 1.31
N LEU A 209 -0.90 0.34 1.20
CA LEU A 209 -2.25 0.47 1.76
C LEU A 209 -2.30 0.41 3.29
N ARG A 210 -1.19 0.06 3.96
CA ARG A 210 -1.08 0.17 5.41
C ARG A 210 -0.48 1.50 5.84
N CYS A 211 0.02 2.33 4.92
CA CYS A 211 0.80 3.51 5.26
C CYS A 211 1.91 3.20 6.28
N ASP A 212 2.69 2.14 6.03
CA ASP A 212 3.74 1.69 6.96
C ASP A 212 4.96 2.63 6.94
N TYR A 213 4.86 3.76 7.67
CA TYR A 213 5.85 4.84 7.70
C TYR A 213 7.27 4.36 8.12
N ARG A 214 7.34 3.23 8.82
CA ARG A 214 8.59 2.61 9.27
C ARG A 214 9.50 2.20 8.11
N LEU A 215 8.95 2.00 6.91
CA LEU A 215 9.74 1.76 5.71
C LEU A 215 10.62 2.95 5.32
N LEU A 216 10.24 4.16 5.76
CA LEU A 216 10.96 5.40 5.47
C LEU A 216 12.05 5.72 6.50
N LYS A 217 11.97 5.15 7.71
CA LYS A 217 12.91 5.42 8.81
C LYS A 217 14.33 4.98 8.48
N ALA A 218 15.32 5.82 8.77
CA ALA A 218 16.73 5.44 8.71
C ALA A 218 17.11 4.42 9.79
N GLU A 219 16.51 4.56 10.97
CA GLU A 219 16.75 3.68 12.12
C GLU A 219 15.96 2.38 12.04
N ASP A 220 16.51 1.33 12.63
CA ASP A 220 15.78 0.10 12.88
C ASP A 220 14.54 0.37 13.74
N THR A 221 13.46 -0.34 13.43
CA THR A 221 12.23 -0.20 14.19
C THR A 221 12.23 -1.16 15.37
N ASP A 222 12.04 -0.62 16.57
CA ASP A 222 11.76 -1.42 17.77
C ASP A 222 10.51 -2.29 17.56
N ILE A 223 10.70 -3.60 17.70
CA ILE A 223 9.66 -4.61 17.51
C ILE A 223 8.53 -4.44 18.53
N LEU A 224 8.85 -3.99 19.75
CA LEU A 224 7.85 -3.69 20.76
C LEU A 224 6.95 -2.52 20.34
N HIS A 225 7.51 -1.48 19.73
CA HIS A 225 6.73 -0.39 19.14
C HIS A 225 5.78 -0.90 18.06
N VAL A 226 6.29 -1.75 17.16
CA VAL A 226 5.46 -2.35 16.11
C VAL A 226 4.32 -3.17 16.71
N LEU A 227 4.62 -4.00 17.70
CA LEU A 227 3.62 -4.81 18.39
C LEU A 227 2.53 -3.92 19.02
N LYS A 228 2.89 -2.83 19.69
CA LYS A 228 1.92 -1.89 20.26
C LYS A 228 0.99 -1.29 19.19
N ASP A 229 1.53 -0.90 18.03
CA ASP A 229 0.71 -0.38 16.92
C ASP A 229 -0.29 -1.43 16.42
N PHE A 230 0.14 -2.69 16.27
CA PHE A 230 -0.72 -3.79 15.84
C PHE A 230 -1.81 -4.14 16.85
N LEU A 231 -1.52 -3.99 18.14
CA LEU A 231 -2.44 -4.30 19.23
C LEU A 231 -3.44 -3.16 19.49
N HIS A 232 -3.09 -1.93 19.12
CA HIS A 232 -3.90 -0.74 19.42
C HIS A 232 -5.40 -0.86 19.07
N PRO A 233 -5.82 -1.48 17.94
CA PRO A 233 -7.23 -1.64 17.59
C PRO A 233 -7.97 -2.69 18.42
N LEU A 234 -7.26 -3.53 19.19
CA LEU A 234 -7.85 -4.64 19.93
C LEU A 234 -8.32 -4.20 21.33
N PRO A 235 -9.26 -4.91 21.97
CA PRO A 235 -9.65 -4.63 23.35
C PRO A 235 -8.45 -4.63 24.31
N GLU A 236 -8.44 -3.72 25.29
CA GLU A 236 -7.33 -3.51 26.23
C GLU A 236 -6.86 -4.81 26.91
N LYS A 237 -7.81 -5.72 27.23
CA LYS A 237 -7.51 -7.04 27.79
C LYS A 237 -6.62 -7.87 26.87
N ILE A 238 -6.86 -7.84 25.55
CA ILE A 238 -6.07 -8.55 24.55
C ILE A 238 -4.70 -7.88 24.37
N GLN A 239 -4.66 -6.54 24.34
CA GLN A 239 -3.40 -5.80 24.28
C GLN A 239 -2.49 -6.15 25.46
N LYS A 240 -3.01 -6.06 26.70
CA LYS A 240 -2.29 -6.42 27.93
C LYS A 240 -1.80 -7.86 27.92
N PHE A 241 -2.64 -8.79 27.46
CA PHE A 241 -2.25 -10.20 27.34
C PHE A 241 -1.09 -10.40 26.36
N ALA A 242 -1.19 -9.84 25.15
CA ALA A 242 -0.16 -9.99 24.13
C ALA A 242 1.17 -9.32 24.52
N LEU A 243 1.12 -8.14 25.17
CA LEU A 243 2.32 -7.47 25.68
C LEU A 243 2.98 -8.25 26.81
N LYS A 244 2.21 -8.84 27.74
CA LYS A 244 2.76 -9.73 28.78
C LYS A 244 3.39 -10.99 28.19
N LEU A 245 2.78 -11.54 27.14
CA LEU A 245 3.32 -12.69 26.44
C LEU A 245 4.64 -12.35 25.74
N HIS A 246 4.72 -11.18 25.10
CA HIS A 246 5.97 -10.67 24.52
C HIS A 246 7.06 -10.55 25.58
N GLN A 247 6.77 -9.86 26.70
CA GLN A 247 7.71 -9.71 27.81
C GLN A 247 8.21 -11.06 28.32
N ARG A 248 7.30 -12.02 28.53
CA ARG A 248 7.68 -13.35 29.01
C ARG A 248 8.65 -14.07 28.08
N TYR A 249 8.48 -13.94 26.76
CA TYR A 249 9.39 -14.58 25.81
C TYR A 249 10.72 -13.83 25.70
N THR A 250 10.72 -12.50 25.78
CA THR A 250 11.97 -11.72 25.83
C THR A 250 12.75 -11.98 27.12
N ASP A 251 12.07 -12.20 28.25
CA ASP A 251 12.69 -12.59 29.53
C ASP A 251 13.33 -13.99 29.46
N MET A 252 12.89 -14.82 28.50
CA MET A 252 13.49 -16.12 28.17
C MET A 252 14.61 -16.00 27.12
N GLU A 253 15.11 -14.79 26.87
CA GLU A 253 16.15 -14.49 25.87
C GLU A 253 15.76 -14.88 24.43
N MET A 254 14.45 -15.02 24.15
CA MET A 254 13.97 -15.29 22.80
C MET A 254 13.92 -14.01 21.98
N THR A 255 14.41 -14.08 20.74
CA THR A 255 14.32 -12.95 19.80
C THR A 255 12.95 -12.96 19.14
N CYS A 256 12.21 -11.88 19.33
CA CYS A 256 10.99 -11.64 18.57
C CYS A 256 11.36 -11.23 17.14
N VAL A 257 10.76 -11.87 16.14
CA VAL A 257 10.87 -11.47 14.73
C VAL A 257 9.47 -11.29 14.16
N MET A 258 9.29 -10.25 13.37
CA MET A 258 8.04 -10.03 12.66
C MET A 258 7.99 -10.95 11.44
N ASN A 259 6.95 -11.77 11.35
CA ASN A 259 6.74 -12.66 10.22
C ASN A 259 5.40 -12.36 9.54
N ALA A 260 5.40 -12.14 8.23
CA ALA A 260 4.17 -12.03 7.46
C ALA A 260 3.70 -13.44 7.08
N VAL A 261 2.60 -13.91 7.68
CA VAL A 261 1.99 -15.18 7.28
C VAL A 261 1.26 -14.96 5.96
N ARG A 262 1.35 -15.95 5.05
CA ARG A 262 0.92 -15.97 3.63
C ARG A 262 -0.57 -15.69 3.36
N ALA A 263 -1.32 -15.13 4.31
CA ALA A 263 -2.73 -14.77 4.25
C ALA A 263 -3.01 -13.30 4.64
N GLY A 264 -1.99 -12.44 4.65
CA GLY A 264 -2.15 -11.01 5.00
C GLY A 264 -2.24 -10.73 6.50
N VAL A 265 -1.89 -11.72 7.33
CA VAL A 265 -1.78 -11.59 8.79
C VAL A 265 -0.29 -11.47 9.14
N ARG A 266 0.13 -10.34 9.71
CA ARG A 266 1.45 -10.26 10.35
C ARG A 266 1.35 -10.93 11.71
N GLY A 267 2.21 -11.90 11.95
CA GLY A 267 2.40 -12.58 13.22
C GLY A 267 3.76 -12.24 13.81
N PHE A 268 3.85 -12.29 15.14
CA PHE A 268 5.13 -12.22 15.83
C PHE A 268 5.58 -13.65 16.13
N VAL A 269 6.78 -14.00 15.68
CA VAL A 269 7.39 -15.30 15.94
C VAL A 269 8.54 -15.08 16.92
N TYR A 270 8.63 -15.93 17.94
CA TYR A 270 9.74 -15.89 18.89
C TYR A 270 10.67 -17.06 18.58
N LEU A 271 11.94 -16.75 18.33
CA LEU A 271 12.96 -17.73 17.98
C LEU A 271 13.98 -17.82 19.10
N TRP A 272 14.41 -19.05 19.40
CA TRP A 272 15.65 -19.27 20.12
C TRP A 272 16.81 -19.02 19.14
N MET A 273 17.60 -17.98 19.38
CA MET A 273 18.89 -17.84 18.72
C MET A 273 19.90 -18.60 19.56
N THR A 274 20.20 -19.84 19.16
CA THR A 274 21.37 -20.60 19.65
C THR A 274 22.63 -20.15 18.94
#